data_AF-A0ABD5BJS6-F1
#
_entry.id   AF-A0ABD5BJS6-F1
#
_cell.length_a   1.000
_cell.length_b   1.000
_cell.length_c   1.000
_cell.angle_alpha   90.00
_cell.angle_beta   90.00
_cell.angle_gamma   90.00
#
_symmetry.space_group_name_H-M   'P 1'
#
loop_
_entity.id
_entity.type
_entity.pdbx_description
1 polymer ?
#
loop_
_entity_poly.entity_id
_entity_poly.type
_entity_poly.pdbx_seq_one_letter_code
_entity_poly.pdbx_strand_id
1 'polypeptide(L)'
;MAYVITDREKLQAIWEAAKAGDWPAVYAASVDALTDPNHANQPIQGVDIAVYTWIKGAYGVNSNQGAFAHYIRDQTKLQYELRTGHVPDDWETRIQNASDNIAKNFAKTLFGVDLSSDPNAPLPDAPPTSAKVPDIHEVGLIDAGAAASEVFTDASSTGAPNYSPWAGTTLFSYLGDTSFFTEWVATNDTSPFKVESGTYDLIAAAQVSMQMKNLSYVVETLLAGEVPTYLTTLGIGHETIRLAAEAARDFYTESYGSSVTGGSSLIPGKLDIGSAIFNDIADVLSTPNLYRVGTLYDDDFTLAFGNIAVNTGSGDDTISVPRGWQNNAGNYGWTVIDGGSGHDTVDYSSLSHGVNLKFDAQGSYGGRGVIEKNGIGLYGFKDGLYNIEAVKLTDFKDN
;
A
#
# COMPACT_ATOMS: atom_id res chain seq x y z
N MET A 1 8.52 15.91 -23.49
CA MET A 1 9.15 17.18 -23.06
C MET A 1 8.32 17.70 -21.91
N ALA A 2 8.94 18.13 -20.81
CA ALA A 2 8.20 18.70 -19.68
C ALA A 2 7.50 20.01 -20.08
N TYR A 3 6.27 20.20 -19.62
CA TYR A 3 5.55 21.44 -19.84
C TYR A 3 6.16 22.59 -19.02
N VAL A 4 6.11 23.80 -19.56
CA VAL A 4 6.63 25.00 -18.91
C VAL A 4 5.53 26.05 -18.84
N ILE A 5 5.17 26.45 -17.61
CA ILE A 5 4.27 27.57 -17.38
C ILE A 5 5.06 28.85 -17.64
N THR A 6 4.58 29.69 -18.55
CA THR A 6 5.18 31.00 -18.89
C THR A 6 4.25 32.18 -18.59
N ASP A 7 3.01 31.91 -18.19
CA ASP A 7 2.05 32.92 -17.76
C ASP A 7 2.44 33.46 -16.38
N ARG A 8 2.82 34.73 -16.34
CA ARG A 8 3.26 35.39 -15.11
C ARG A 8 2.14 35.60 -14.10
N GLU A 9 0.91 35.82 -14.54
CA GLU A 9 -0.22 36.03 -13.63
C GLU A 9 -0.54 34.71 -12.90
N LYS A 10 -0.51 33.60 -13.63
CA LYS A 10 -0.69 32.26 -13.05
C LYS A 10 0.41 31.90 -12.07
N LEU A 11 1.68 32.15 -12.42
CA LEU A 11 2.81 31.91 -11.51
C LEU A 11 2.75 32.80 -10.26
N GLN A 12 2.33 34.06 -10.40
CA GLN A 12 2.12 34.95 -9.26
C GLN A 12 1.03 34.41 -8.33
N ALA A 13 -0.11 33.94 -8.87
CA ALA A 13 -1.20 33.41 -8.05
C ALA A 13 -0.77 32.19 -7.21
N ILE A 14 -0.04 31.25 -7.81
CA ILE A 14 0.49 30.07 -7.10
C ILE A 14 1.47 30.51 -6.00
N TRP A 15 2.35 31.48 -6.31
CA TRP A 15 3.35 31.97 -5.35
C TRP A 15 2.73 32.70 -4.17
N GLU A 16 1.75 33.58 -4.40
CA GLU A 16 1.04 34.29 -3.33
C GLU A 16 0.31 33.32 -2.39
N ALA A 17 -0.37 32.31 -2.94
CA ALA A 17 -1.01 31.26 -2.15
C ALA A 17 0.01 30.50 -1.28
N ALA A 18 1.15 30.11 -1.86
CA ALA A 18 2.21 29.42 -1.15
C ALA A 18 2.87 30.29 -0.05
N LYS A 19 3.02 31.60 -0.29
CA LYS A 19 3.53 32.56 0.69
C LYS A 19 2.56 32.80 1.84
N ALA A 20 1.25 32.75 1.56
CA ALA A 20 0.21 32.85 2.57
C ALA A 20 0.02 31.58 3.39
N GLY A 21 0.58 30.45 2.94
CA GLY A 21 0.33 29.13 3.54
C GLY A 21 -1.07 28.59 3.24
N ASP A 22 -1.71 29.07 2.17
CA ASP A 22 -3.00 28.57 1.69
C ASP A 22 -2.78 27.44 0.68
N TRP A 23 -2.56 26.24 1.20
CA TRP A 23 -2.21 25.05 0.43
C TRP A 23 -3.32 24.56 -0.53
N PRO A 24 -4.62 24.62 -0.16
CA PRO A 24 -5.69 24.40 -1.12
C PRO A 24 -5.63 25.40 -2.29
N ALA A 25 -5.36 26.67 -2.03
CA ALA A 25 -5.25 27.68 -3.08
C ALA A 25 -4.02 27.46 -3.99
N VAL A 26 -2.91 26.92 -3.48
CA VAL A 26 -1.76 26.51 -4.30
C VAL A 26 -2.18 25.49 -5.36
N TYR A 27 -2.88 24.43 -4.95
CA TYR A 27 -3.36 23.42 -5.90
C TYR A 27 -4.41 23.99 -6.86
N ALA A 28 -5.37 24.78 -6.36
CA ALA A 28 -6.40 25.40 -7.19
C ALA A 28 -5.79 26.29 -8.28
N ALA A 29 -4.84 27.16 -7.91
CA ALA A 29 -4.11 28.02 -8.86
C ALA A 29 -3.26 27.21 -9.84
N SER A 30 -2.67 26.09 -9.40
CA SER A 30 -1.89 25.20 -10.26
C SER A 30 -2.78 24.47 -11.27
N VAL A 31 -3.94 23.97 -10.87
CA VAL A 31 -4.93 23.39 -11.79
C VAL A 31 -5.41 24.42 -12.80
N ASP A 32 -5.70 25.64 -12.36
CA ASP A 32 -6.11 26.76 -13.22
C ASP A 32 -5.00 27.18 -14.21
N ALA A 33 -3.73 27.08 -13.83
CA ALA A 33 -2.59 27.33 -14.71
C ALA A 33 -2.41 26.23 -15.79
N LEU A 34 -2.94 25.04 -15.54
CA LEU A 34 -2.74 23.85 -16.39
C LEU A 34 -3.99 23.40 -17.14
N THR A 35 -5.16 24.01 -16.90
CA THR A 35 -6.43 23.62 -17.53
C THR A 35 -6.63 24.34 -18.87
N ASP A 36 -7.10 23.62 -19.88
CA ASP A 36 -7.48 24.20 -21.16
C ASP A 36 -8.70 25.13 -20.98
N PRO A 37 -8.60 26.43 -21.30
CA PRO A 37 -9.70 27.37 -21.14
C PRO A 37 -10.94 27.03 -21.99
N ASN A 38 -10.79 26.20 -23.05
CA ASN A 38 -11.88 25.78 -23.92
C ASN A 38 -12.49 24.43 -23.52
N HIS A 39 -11.80 23.65 -22.68
CA HIS A 39 -12.22 22.31 -22.29
C HIS A 39 -12.06 22.14 -20.78
N ALA A 40 -13.16 22.38 -20.05
CA ALA A 40 -13.20 22.18 -18.61
C ALA A 40 -12.74 20.75 -18.24
N ASN A 41 -11.93 20.64 -17.19
CA ASN A 41 -11.35 19.40 -16.69
C ASN A 41 -10.36 18.69 -17.64
N GLN A 42 -9.85 19.36 -18.67
CA GLN A 42 -8.78 18.84 -19.50
C GLN A 42 -7.51 19.67 -19.33
N PRO A 43 -6.33 19.05 -19.29
CA PRO A 43 -5.08 19.79 -19.29
C PRO A 43 -4.86 20.50 -20.63
N ILE A 44 -4.12 21.61 -20.61
CA ILE A 44 -3.58 22.26 -21.81
C ILE A 44 -2.72 21.25 -22.58
N GLN A 45 -2.75 21.33 -23.91
CA GLN A 45 -1.91 20.48 -24.77
C GLN A 45 -0.44 20.52 -24.34
N GLY A 46 0.13 19.34 -24.06
CA GLY A 46 1.54 19.18 -23.66
C GLY A 46 1.77 19.07 -22.15
N VAL A 47 0.77 19.38 -21.31
CA VAL A 47 0.78 19.03 -19.89
C VAL A 47 0.53 17.54 -19.75
N ASP A 48 1.29 16.88 -18.88
CA ASP A 48 1.08 15.47 -18.57
C ASP A 48 -0.25 15.27 -17.83
N ILE A 49 -1.11 14.40 -18.37
CA ILE A 49 -2.43 14.11 -17.80
C ILE A 49 -2.32 13.47 -16.41
N ALA A 50 -1.28 12.68 -16.13
CA ALA A 50 -1.05 12.08 -14.82
C ALA A 50 -0.76 13.14 -13.77
N VAL A 51 0.14 14.08 -14.07
CA VAL A 51 0.47 15.21 -13.18
C VAL A 51 -0.76 16.09 -12.96
N TYR A 52 -1.49 16.43 -14.02
CA TYR A 52 -2.73 17.19 -13.92
C TYR A 52 -3.77 16.51 -13.02
N THR A 53 -3.92 15.19 -13.17
CA THR A 53 -4.86 14.37 -12.40
C THR A 53 -4.44 14.29 -10.93
N TRP A 54 -3.13 14.15 -10.67
CA TRP A 54 -2.58 14.15 -9.32
C TRP A 54 -2.84 15.48 -8.61
N ILE A 55 -2.54 16.63 -9.23
CA ILE A 55 -2.74 17.96 -8.61
C ILE A 55 -4.22 18.17 -8.24
N LYS A 56 -5.14 17.74 -9.11
CA LYS A 56 -6.59 17.79 -8.83
C LYS A 56 -6.99 16.91 -7.65
N GLY A 57 -6.45 15.69 -7.56
CA GLY A 57 -6.69 14.80 -6.43
C GLY A 57 -6.11 15.35 -5.13
N ALA A 58 -4.88 15.89 -5.18
CA ALA A 58 -4.17 16.47 -4.06
C ALA A 58 -4.90 17.69 -3.47
N TYR A 59 -5.54 18.51 -4.30
CA TYR A 59 -6.45 19.57 -3.84
C TYR A 59 -7.55 19.02 -2.91
N GLY A 60 -8.22 17.93 -3.32
CA GLY A 60 -9.27 17.30 -2.54
C GLY A 60 -8.74 16.70 -1.24
N VAL A 61 -7.62 15.96 -1.30
CA VAL A 61 -6.96 15.37 -0.13
C VAL A 61 -6.58 16.44 0.90
N ASN A 62 -5.98 17.55 0.44
CA ASN A 62 -5.54 18.65 1.30
C ASN A 62 -6.71 19.46 1.87
N SER A 63 -7.78 19.64 1.10
CA SER A 63 -9.02 20.29 1.57
C SER A 63 -9.90 19.35 2.40
N ASN A 64 -9.54 18.08 2.53
CA ASN A 64 -10.34 17.00 3.11
C ASN A 64 -11.75 16.93 2.51
N GLN A 65 -11.84 16.91 1.18
CA GLN A 65 -13.11 16.91 0.43
C GLN A 65 -13.08 15.90 -0.72
N GLY A 66 -14.18 15.16 -0.86
CA GLY A 66 -14.38 14.21 -1.96
C GLY A 66 -14.07 12.76 -1.57
N ALA A 67 -14.54 11.82 -2.40
CA ALA A 67 -14.40 10.40 -2.13
C ALA A 67 -12.93 9.95 -2.25
N PHE A 68 -12.20 10.48 -3.22
CA PHE A 68 -10.76 10.24 -3.34
C PHE A 68 -9.97 10.74 -2.13
N ALA A 69 -10.35 11.87 -1.54
CA ALA A 69 -9.71 12.38 -0.34
C ALA A 69 -9.91 11.44 0.84
N HIS A 70 -11.15 10.99 1.06
CA HIS A 70 -11.46 10.01 2.10
C HIS A 70 -10.72 8.69 1.86
N TYR A 71 -10.73 8.17 0.63
CA TYR A 71 -10.01 6.94 0.29
C TYR A 71 -8.53 7.01 0.66
N ILE A 72 -7.83 8.07 0.24
CA ILE A 72 -6.38 8.21 0.52
C ILE A 72 -6.11 8.38 2.01
N ARG A 73 -6.93 9.17 2.72
CA ARG A 73 -6.76 9.41 4.16
C ARG A 73 -7.07 8.16 4.99
N ASP A 74 -8.13 7.44 4.66
CA ASP A 74 -8.53 6.21 5.34
C ASP A 74 -7.59 5.05 5.03
N GLN A 75 -7.10 4.93 3.79
CA GLN A 75 -6.03 3.96 3.46
C GLN A 75 -4.78 4.23 4.31
N THR A 76 -4.36 5.49 4.41
CA THR A 76 -3.20 5.90 5.21
C THR A 76 -3.41 5.58 6.69
N LYS A 77 -4.63 5.82 7.20
CA LYS A 77 -5.02 5.51 8.59
C LYS A 77 -5.02 4.03 8.89
N LEU A 78 -5.60 3.21 8.00
CA LEU A 78 -5.62 1.75 8.15
C LEU A 78 -4.20 1.18 8.10
N GLN A 79 -3.33 1.67 7.20
CA GLN A 79 -1.93 1.25 7.17
C GLN A 79 -1.20 1.56 8.48
N TYR A 80 -1.49 2.71 9.09
CA TYR A 80 -0.93 3.10 10.39
C TYR A 80 -1.46 2.20 11.51
N GLU A 81 -2.78 2.01 11.57
CA GLU A 81 -3.46 1.21 12.59
C GLU A 81 -2.99 -0.25 12.57
N LEU A 82 -2.82 -0.84 11.38
CA LEU A 82 -2.31 -2.21 11.25
C LEU A 82 -0.90 -2.36 11.84
N ARG A 83 -0.03 -1.37 11.65
CA ARG A 83 1.37 -1.41 12.10
C ARG A 83 1.55 -1.14 13.59
N THR A 84 0.62 -0.42 14.20
CA THR A 84 0.77 0.07 15.59
C THR A 84 -0.31 -0.45 16.54
N GLY A 85 -1.33 -1.13 16.01
CA GLY A 85 -2.49 -1.63 16.74
C GLY A 85 -3.47 -0.54 17.20
N HIS A 86 -3.19 0.73 16.96
CA HIS A 86 -4.05 1.85 17.36
C HIS A 86 -3.83 3.09 16.49
N VAL A 87 -4.78 4.02 16.51
CA VAL A 87 -4.62 5.34 15.89
C VAL A 87 -4.41 6.37 17.01
N PRO A 88 -3.41 7.27 16.91
CA PRO A 88 -3.18 8.29 17.92
C PRO A 88 -4.30 9.35 17.93
N ASP A 89 -4.51 9.97 19.09
CA ASP A 89 -5.59 10.98 19.28
C ASP A 89 -5.43 12.21 18.37
N ASP A 90 -4.21 12.53 17.94
CA ASP A 90 -3.88 13.68 17.10
C ASP A 90 -3.89 13.36 15.58
N TRP A 91 -4.39 12.19 15.19
CA TRP A 91 -4.34 11.68 13.81
C TRP A 91 -4.74 12.69 12.74
N GLU A 92 -5.88 13.38 12.93
CA GLU A 92 -6.38 14.34 11.92
C GLU A 92 -5.42 15.52 11.73
N THR A 93 -4.75 15.96 12.80
CA THR A 93 -3.74 17.02 12.71
C THR A 93 -2.48 16.50 12.04
N ARG A 94 -2.03 15.29 12.39
CA ARG A 94 -0.85 14.65 11.79
C ARG A 94 -1.00 14.49 10.28
N ILE A 95 -2.09 13.89 9.82
CA ILE A 95 -2.29 13.66 8.38
C ILE A 95 -2.54 14.97 7.62
N GLN A 96 -3.15 15.98 8.25
CA GLN A 96 -3.29 17.30 7.63
C GLN A 96 -1.93 17.98 7.47
N ASN A 97 -1.08 17.98 8.49
CA ASN A 97 0.27 18.53 8.42
C ASN A 97 1.10 17.85 7.32
N ALA A 98 0.96 16.52 7.17
CA ALA A 98 1.60 15.80 6.08
C ALA A 98 1.09 16.30 4.72
N SER A 99 -0.23 16.42 4.52
CA SER A 99 -0.80 16.94 3.27
C SER A 99 -0.35 18.37 2.96
N ASP A 100 -0.28 19.23 3.96
CA ASP A 100 0.20 20.61 3.84
C ASP A 100 1.68 20.67 3.44
N ASN A 101 2.50 19.78 4.01
CA ASN A 101 3.91 19.65 3.65
C ASN A 101 4.09 19.16 2.21
N ILE A 102 3.23 18.25 1.72
CA ILE A 102 3.23 17.82 0.31
C ILE A 102 2.96 19.01 -0.61
N ALA A 103 1.95 19.83 -0.30
CA ALA A 103 1.63 21.02 -1.10
C ALA A 103 2.76 22.05 -1.09
N LYS A 104 3.38 22.26 0.07
CA LYS A 104 4.54 23.13 0.23
C LYS A 104 5.74 22.65 -0.61
N ASN A 105 6.04 21.35 -0.59
CA ASN A 105 7.13 20.78 -1.37
C ASN A 105 6.84 20.91 -2.86
N PHE A 106 5.61 20.60 -3.30
CA PHE A 106 5.19 20.78 -4.69
C PHE A 106 5.40 22.22 -5.18
N ALA A 107 4.98 23.22 -4.40
CA ALA A 107 5.17 24.62 -4.77
C ALA A 107 6.67 24.99 -4.89
N LYS A 108 7.51 24.50 -3.96
CA LYS A 108 8.95 24.73 -3.99
C LYS A 108 9.59 24.07 -5.22
N THR A 109 9.27 22.81 -5.48
CA THR A 109 9.75 22.04 -6.65
C THR A 109 9.35 22.73 -7.95
N LEU A 110 8.09 23.16 -8.08
CA LEU A 110 7.59 23.91 -9.23
C LEU A 110 8.38 25.20 -9.47
N PHE A 111 8.78 25.89 -8.40
CA PHE A 111 9.59 27.12 -8.49
C PHE A 111 11.11 26.87 -8.54
N GLY A 112 11.53 25.63 -8.81
CA GLY A 112 12.92 25.28 -9.07
C GLY A 112 13.81 25.19 -7.83
N VAL A 113 13.21 25.04 -6.64
CA VAL A 113 13.94 24.75 -5.41
C VAL A 113 14.35 23.29 -5.41
N ASP A 114 15.65 23.03 -5.30
CA ASP A 114 16.17 21.68 -5.20
C ASP A 114 16.10 21.16 -3.76
N LEU A 115 15.00 20.49 -3.44
CA LEU A 115 14.77 19.89 -2.12
C LEU A 115 15.66 18.67 -1.85
N SER A 116 16.32 18.10 -2.86
CA SER A 116 17.23 16.98 -2.66
C SER A 116 18.55 17.40 -2.01
N SER A 117 19.00 18.64 -2.27
CA SER A 117 20.20 19.20 -1.66
C SER A 117 19.93 19.97 -0.37
N ASP A 118 18.77 20.62 -0.25
CA ASP A 118 18.33 21.30 0.97
C ASP A 118 16.80 21.15 1.17
N PRO A 119 16.34 20.15 1.96
CA PRO A 119 14.93 19.96 2.26
C PRO A 119 14.26 21.16 2.94
N ASN A 120 15.06 22.01 3.61
CA ASN A 120 14.56 23.17 4.34
C ASN A 120 14.63 24.47 3.54
N ALA A 121 15.08 24.42 2.28
CA ALA A 121 15.22 25.60 1.44
C ALA A 121 13.91 26.41 1.39
N PRO A 122 13.96 27.74 1.56
CA PRO A 122 12.76 28.57 1.54
C PRO A 122 12.20 28.67 0.11
N LEU A 123 10.92 29.08 0.02
CA LEU A 123 10.36 29.54 -1.26
C LEU A 123 11.16 30.75 -1.77
N PRO A 124 11.34 30.90 -3.10
CA PRO A 124 11.96 32.09 -3.68
C PRO A 124 11.25 33.39 -3.27
N ASP A 125 12.00 34.50 -3.20
CA ASP A 125 11.47 35.82 -2.82
C ASP A 125 10.48 36.41 -3.85
N ALA A 126 10.45 35.88 -5.07
CA ALA A 126 9.52 36.22 -6.13
C ALA A 126 9.30 35.00 -7.04
N PRO A 127 8.14 34.89 -7.73
CA PRO A 127 7.93 33.82 -8.69
C PRO A 127 8.91 33.91 -9.87
N PRO A 128 9.36 32.77 -10.43
CA PRO A 128 10.22 32.77 -11.60
C PRO A 128 9.47 33.28 -12.83
N THR A 129 10.22 33.65 -13.89
CA THR A 129 9.61 34.05 -15.17
C THR A 129 8.99 32.89 -15.94
N SER A 130 9.35 31.66 -15.56
CA SER A 130 8.82 30.42 -16.10
C SER A 130 9.05 29.30 -15.09
N ALA A 131 8.13 28.35 -15.00
CA ALA A 131 8.24 27.18 -14.12
C ALA A 131 8.12 25.88 -14.93
N LYS A 132 9.05 24.94 -14.73
CA LYS A 132 8.94 23.59 -15.28
C LYS A 132 7.96 22.81 -14.41
N VAL A 133 6.90 22.27 -15.01
CA VAL A 133 6.00 21.37 -14.29
C VAL A 133 6.76 20.07 -14.01
N PRO A 134 6.84 19.61 -12.75
CA PRO A 134 7.49 18.34 -12.43
C PRO A 134 6.76 17.18 -13.10
N ASP A 135 7.48 16.15 -13.50
CA ASP A 135 6.84 14.91 -13.95
C ASP A 135 6.26 14.11 -12.78
N ILE A 136 5.49 13.06 -13.08
CA ILE A 136 4.78 12.31 -12.04
C ILE A 136 5.76 11.62 -11.07
N HIS A 137 6.93 11.20 -11.55
CA HIS A 137 7.94 10.57 -10.69
C HIS A 137 8.57 11.60 -9.74
N GLU A 138 8.94 12.79 -10.26
CA GLU A 138 9.43 13.93 -9.48
C GLU A 138 8.43 14.30 -8.36
N VAL A 139 7.13 14.37 -8.69
CA VAL A 139 6.04 14.64 -7.73
C VAL A 139 5.97 13.56 -6.63
N GLY A 140 6.08 12.28 -7.00
CA GLY A 140 6.01 11.18 -6.04
C GLY A 140 7.20 11.14 -5.07
N LEU A 141 8.42 11.35 -5.56
CA LEU A 141 9.64 11.30 -4.76
C LEU A 141 9.84 12.52 -3.86
N ILE A 142 9.73 13.72 -4.43
CA ILE A 142 10.19 14.97 -3.81
C ILE A 142 9.07 15.60 -2.96
N ASP A 143 7.82 15.43 -3.39
CA ASP A 143 6.69 16.14 -2.78
C ASP A 143 5.88 15.23 -1.86
N ALA A 144 5.55 14.02 -2.31
CA ALA A 144 4.54 13.20 -1.64
C ALA A 144 5.11 12.11 -0.71
N GLY A 145 6.11 11.35 -1.16
CA GLY A 145 6.70 10.26 -0.38
C GLY A 145 7.41 10.72 0.89
N ALA A 146 8.27 11.75 0.80
CA ALA A 146 9.04 12.25 1.94
C ALA A 146 8.15 12.77 3.06
N ALA A 147 7.24 13.70 2.75
CA ALA A 147 6.32 14.27 3.73
C ALA A 147 5.30 13.25 4.26
N ALA A 148 4.82 12.32 3.42
CA ALA A 148 3.88 11.29 3.88
C ALA A 148 4.56 10.23 4.76
N SER A 149 5.83 9.89 4.49
CA SER A 149 6.56 8.89 5.25
C SER A 149 6.76 9.28 6.72
N GLU A 150 6.80 10.59 7.02
CA GLU A 150 6.92 11.10 8.39
C GLU A 150 5.74 10.66 9.27
N VAL A 151 4.55 10.50 8.68
CA VAL A 151 3.35 9.98 9.37
C VAL A 151 3.61 8.60 9.98
N PHE A 152 4.50 7.81 9.37
CA PHE A 152 4.80 6.43 9.73
C PHE A 152 6.11 6.25 10.50
N THR A 153 6.70 7.33 11.00
CA THR A 153 7.95 7.26 11.77
C THR A 153 7.84 6.32 12.98
N ASP A 154 6.77 6.45 13.75
CA ASP A 154 6.38 5.62 14.90
C ASP A 154 5.59 4.35 14.51
N ALA A 155 5.33 4.16 13.21
CA ALA A 155 4.76 2.97 12.61
C ALA A 155 5.81 2.25 11.74
N SER A 156 7.04 2.18 12.24
CA SER A 156 8.16 1.46 11.63
C SER A 156 8.95 0.70 12.72
N SER A 157 9.54 -0.43 12.37
CA SER A 157 10.32 -1.26 13.31
C SER A 157 11.61 -0.58 13.81
N THR A 158 12.05 0.49 13.14
CA THR A 158 13.27 1.23 13.49
C THR A 158 13.02 2.64 14.05
N GLY A 159 11.76 3.10 14.10
CA GLY A 159 11.44 4.48 14.46
C GLY A 159 11.86 5.51 13.42
N ALA A 160 12.07 5.10 12.16
CA ALA A 160 12.46 5.96 11.04
C ALA A 160 11.29 6.15 10.05
N PRO A 161 11.26 7.23 9.27
CA PRO A 161 10.25 7.41 8.22
C PRO A 161 10.22 6.21 7.26
N ASN A 162 9.03 5.72 6.92
CA ASN A 162 8.85 4.56 6.04
C ASN A 162 7.86 4.90 4.92
N TYR A 163 8.29 4.72 3.66
CA TYR A 163 7.50 5.08 2.49
C TYR A 163 6.56 3.96 2.07
N SER A 164 6.89 2.71 2.37
CA SER A 164 6.08 1.53 2.02
C SER A 164 4.59 1.63 2.40
N PRO A 165 4.21 2.06 3.62
CA PRO A 165 2.79 2.19 4.00
C PRO A 165 2.04 3.34 3.34
N TRP A 166 2.73 4.29 2.72
CA TRP A 166 2.07 5.47 2.15
C TRP A 166 1.15 5.09 0.99
N ALA A 167 -0.05 5.68 0.93
CA ALA A 167 -1.03 5.38 -0.12
C ALA A 167 -0.54 5.65 -1.55
N GLY A 168 0.50 6.48 -1.72
CA GLY A 168 1.14 6.69 -3.01
C GLY A 168 1.78 5.44 -3.62
N THR A 169 2.24 4.50 -2.79
CA THR A 169 2.91 3.30 -3.30
C THR A 169 2.00 2.47 -4.21
N THR A 170 0.68 2.51 -4.00
CA THR A 170 -0.30 1.92 -4.93
C THR A 170 -0.85 2.95 -5.93
N LEU A 171 -1.17 4.17 -5.47
CA LEU A 171 -1.80 5.21 -6.31
C LEU A 171 -0.95 5.56 -7.54
N PHE A 172 0.37 5.64 -7.43
CA PHE A 172 1.20 6.06 -8.56
C PHE A 172 1.18 5.04 -9.72
N SER A 173 0.88 3.77 -9.44
CA SER A 173 0.64 2.78 -10.50
C SER A 173 -0.61 3.15 -11.33
N TYR A 174 -1.62 3.77 -10.73
CA TYR A 174 -2.77 4.33 -11.47
C TYR A 174 -2.43 5.61 -12.23
N LEU A 175 -1.32 6.27 -11.88
CA LEU A 175 -0.84 7.50 -12.52
C LEU A 175 0.32 7.24 -13.50
N GLY A 176 0.58 5.97 -13.84
CA GLY A 176 1.56 5.62 -14.87
C GLY A 176 2.98 5.37 -14.36
N ASP A 177 3.19 5.20 -13.05
CA ASP A 177 4.50 4.92 -12.46
C ASP A 177 4.44 3.77 -11.45
N THR A 178 5.08 2.64 -11.77
CA THR A 178 5.13 1.46 -10.90
C THR A 178 6.27 1.48 -9.89
N SER A 179 7.27 2.37 -10.06
CA SER A 179 8.53 2.32 -9.30
C SER A 179 8.29 2.31 -7.80
N PHE A 180 7.40 3.18 -7.31
CA PHE A 180 7.04 3.27 -5.90
C PHE A 180 6.49 1.96 -5.32
N PHE A 181 5.70 1.21 -6.09
CA PHE A 181 5.21 -0.09 -5.66
C PHE A 181 6.32 -1.14 -5.68
N THR A 182 7.06 -1.22 -6.80
CA THR A 182 8.07 -2.27 -7.01
C THR A 182 9.29 -2.09 -6.12
N GLU A 183 9.68 -0.85 -5.83
CA GLU A 183 10.89 -0.54 -5.07
C GLU A 183 10.63 -0.48 -3.56
N TRP A 184 9.39 -0.21 -3.12
CA TRP A 184 9.10 -0.03 -1.68
C TRP A 184 8.07 -1.00 -1.12
N VAL A 185 7.32 -1.73 -1.94
CA VAL A 185 6.34 -2.73 -1.46
C VAL A 185 6.71 -4.13 -1.93
N ALA A 186 6.88 -4.31 -3.24
CA ALA A 186 7.17 -5.62 -3.84
C ALA A 186 8.69 -5.89 -3.94
N THR A 187 9.41 -5.75 -2.82
CA THR A 187 10.85 -6.04 -2.74
C THR A 187 11.24 -6.55 -1.37
N ASN A 188 12.35 -7.30 -1.32
CA ASN A 188 13.02 -7.70 -0.08
C ASN A 188 14.05 -6.69 0.40
N ASP A 189 14.44 -5.73 -0.45
CA ASP A 189 15.50 -4.77 -0.14
C ASP A 189 15.04 -3.79 0.93
N THR A 190 15.91 -3.50 1.90
CA THR A 190 15.71 -2.39 2.83
C THR A 190 16.54 -1.20 2.40
N SER A 191 16.06 0.00 2.71
CA SER A 191 16.72 1.27 2.36
C SER A 191 16.34 2.34 3.38
N PRO A 192 16.91 3.56 3.30
CA PRO A 192 16.42 4.69 4.09
C PRO A 192 14.94 5.03 3.89
N PHE A 193 14.29 4.49 2.86
CA PHE A 193 12.89 4.73 2.51
C PHE A 193 11.98 3.50 2.69
N LYS A 194 12.56 2.31 2.86
CA LYS A 194 11.85 1.05 3.10
C LYS A 194 12.48 0.37 4.31
N VAL A 195 11.73 0.36 5.40
CA VAL A 195 12.21 -0.17 6.68
C VAL A 195 11.93 -1.66 6.82
N GLU A 196 10.68 -2.07 6.58
CA GLU A 196 10.28 -3.46 6.80
C GLU A 196 10.82 -4.37 5.69
N SER A 197 11.41 -5.49 6.09
CA SER A 197 11.92 -6.48 5.14
C SER A 197 10.84 -7.48 4.73
N GLY A 198 11.11 -8.25 3.68
CA GLY A 198 10.22 -9.33 3.27
C GLY A 198 8.87 -8.85 2.75
N THR A 199 7.86 -9.65 3.02
CA THR A 199 6.51 -9.58 2.42
C THR A 199 5.49 -8.84 3.28
N TYR A 200 5.89 -8.29 4.44
CA TYR A 200 4.99 -7.58 5.35
C TYR A 200 4.22 -6.46 4.65
N ASP A 201 4.92 -5.55 3.97
CA ASP A 201 4.27 -4.42 3.27
C ASP A 201 3.33 -4.87 2.16
N LEU A 202 3.66 -5.96 1.46
CA LEU A 202 2.83 -6.52 0.41
C LEU A 202 1.51 -7.07 0.96
N ILE A 203 1.59 -7.86 2.04
CA ILE A 203 0.40 -8.45 2.68
C ILE A 203 -0.43 -7.36 3.37
N ALA A 204 0.21 -6.35 3.97
CA ALA A 204 -0.47 -5.18 4.52
C ALA A 204 -1.22 -4.40 3.42
N ALA A 205 -0.58 -4.12 2.29
CA ALA A 205 -1.23 -3.47 1.14
C ALA A 205 -2.44 -4.28 0.64
N ALA A 206 -2.31 -5.60 0.54
CA ALA A 206 -3.42 -6.48 0.13
C ALA A 206 -4.57 -6.47 1.14
N GLN A 207 -4.27 -6.53 2.44
CA GLN A 207 -5.28 -6.45 3.49
C GLN A 207 -6.02 -5.10 3.46
N VAL A 208 -5.29 -3.99 3.39
CA VAL A 208 -5.89 -2.65 3.34
C VAL A 208 -6.74 -2.49 2.08
N SER A 209 -6.24 -2.86 0.89
CA SER A 209 -7.02 -2.79 -0.34
C SER A 209 -8.34 -3.58 -0.25
N MET A 210 -8.33 -4.76 0.37
CA MET A 210 -9.56 -5.52 0.61
C MET A 210 -10.51 -4.85 1.60
N GLN A 211 -9.99 -4.31 2.70
CA GLN A 211 -10.81 -3.59 3.69
C GLN A 211 -11.45 -2.34 3.07
N MET A 212 -10.69 -1.59 2.28
CA MET A 212 -11.19 -0.41 1.55
C MET A 212 -12.31 -0.79 0.57
N LYS A 213 -12.17 -1.90 -0.18
CA LYS A 213 -13.25 -2.37 -1.08
C LYS A 213 -14.56 -2.65 -0.34
N ASN A 214 -14.48 -3.19 0.88
CA ASN A 214 -15.65 -3.46 1.72
C ASN A 214 -16.33 -2.20 2.26
N LEU A 215 -15.62 -1.06 2.32
CA LEU A 215 -16.18 0.23 2.71
C LEU A 215 -16.98 0.91 1.58
N SER A 216 -17.10 0.26 0.41
CA SER A 216 -17.93 0.72 -0.71
C SER A 216 -17.51 2.07 -1.33
N TYR A 217 -16.21 2.40 -1.34
CA TYR A 217 -15.71 3.66 -1.95
C TYR A 217 -16.15 3.86 -3.40
N VAL A 218 -16.38 2.79 -4.18
CA VAL A 218 -16.94 2.91 -5.54
C VAL A 218 -18.30 3.64 -5.53
N VAL A 219 -19.14 3.38 -4.53
CA VAL A 219 -20.43 4.06 -4.33
C VAL A 219 -20.22 5.51 -3.90
N GLU A 220 -19.23 5.75 -3.05
CA GLU A 220 -18.88 7.10 -2.62
C GLU A 220 -18.38 7.97 -3.79
N THR A 221 -17.51 7.44 -4.64
CA THR A 221 -17.01 8.09 -5.87
C THR A 221 -18.16 8.43 -6.83
N LEU A 222 -19.17 7.55 -6.92
CA LEU A 222 -20.39 7.81 -7.69
C LEU A 222 -21.20 8.98 -7.09
N LEU A 223 -21.38 8.99 -5.77
CA LEU A 223 -22.15 10.03 -5.07
C LEU A 223 -21.43 11.39 -5.05
N ALA A 224 -20.10 11.39 -5.00
CA ALA A 224 -19.26 12.58 -5.03
C ALA A 224 -19.12 13.20 -6.44
N GLY A 225 -19.60 12.52 -7.50
CA GLY A 225 -19.46 12.98 -8.89
C GLY A 225 -18.04 12.84 -9.45
N GLU A 226 -17.20 12.00 -8.82
CA GLU A 226 -15.78 11.85 -9.14
C GLU A 226 -15.50 10.72 -10.14
N VAL A 227 -16.55 10.08 -10.67
CA VAL A 227 -16.46 9.03 -11.71
C VAL A 227 -15.59 9.41 -12.90
N PRO A 228 -15.64 10.64 -13.46
CA PRO A 228 -14.77 10.99 -14.59
C PRO A 228 -13.28 10.89 -14.21
N THR A 229 -12.91 11.39 -13.04
CA THR A 229 -11.53 11.30 -12.51
C THR A 229 -11.11 9.85 -12.32
N TYR A 230 -11.99 9.01 -11.77
CA TYR A 230 -11.75 7.58 -11.62
C TYR A 230 -11.51 6.86 -12.96
N LEU A 231 -12.33 7.15 -13.98
CA LEU A 231 -12.13 6.57 -15.31
C LEU A 231 -10.83 7.08 -15.96
N THR A 232 -10.46 8.33 -15.71
CA THR A 232 -9.18 8.89 -16.17
C THR A 232 -8.00 8.16 -15.54
N THR A 233 -7.98 7.92 -14.23
CA THR A 233 -6.89 7.19 -13.58
C THR A 233 -6.79 5.75 -14.09
N LEU A 234 -7.91 5.05 -14.29
CA LEU A 234 -7.91 3.72 -14.92
C LEU A 234 -7.35 3.74 -16.35
N GLY A 235 -7.65 4.79 -17.12
CA GLY A 235 -7.13 4.96 -18.47
C GLY A 235 -5.63 5.22 -18.51
N ILE A 236 -5.11 6.05 -17.60
CA ILE A 236 -3.68 6.37 -17.47
C ILE A 236 -2.91 5.11 -17.04
N GLY A 237 -3.36 4.48 -15.96
CA GLY A 237 -2.63 3.41 -15.29
C GLY A 237 -2.82 2.03 -15.89
N HIS A 238 -3.63 1.82 -16.93
CA HIS A 238 -4.01 0.48 -17.41
C HIS A 238 -2.85 -0.51 -17.50
N GLU A 239 -1.73 -0.10 -18.09
CA GLU A 239 -0.55 -0.97 -18.23
C GLU A 239 0.28 -1.07 -16.93
N THR A 240 0.47 0.03 -16.22
CA THR A 240 1.27 0.05 -14.98
C THR A 240 0.58 -0.66 -13.82
N ILE A 241 -0.75 -0.59 -13.74
CA ILE A 241 -1.57 -1.40 -12.82
C ILE A 241 -1.36 -2.89 -13.11
N ARG A 242 -1.38 -3.30 -14.39
CA ARG A 242 -1.10 -4.69 -14.79
C ARG A 242 0.31 -5.11 -14.37
N LEU A 243 1.31 -4.28 -14.64
CA LEU A 243 2.71 -4.55 -14.27
C LEU A 243 2.91 -4.62 -12.75
N ALA A 244 2.29 -3.72 -11.98
CA ALA A 244 2.36 -3.73 -10.52
C ALA A 244 1.67 -4.97 -9.92
N ALA A 245 0.52 -5.38 -10.47
CA ALA A 245 -0.14 -6.63 -10.07
C ALA A 245 0.71 -7.87 -10.39
N GLU A 246 1.40 -7.87 -11.53
CA GLU A 246 2.35 -8.94 -11.88
C GLU A 246 3.54 -8.96 -10.93
N ALA A 247 4.14 -7.80 -10.62
CA ALA A 247 5.22 -7.68 -9.66
C ALA A 247 4.82 -8.18 -8.27
N ALA A 248 3.62 -7.84 -7.79
CA ALA A 248 3.08 -8.34 -6.52
C ALA A 248 3.00 -9.88 -6.50
N ARG A 249 2.46 -10.48 -7.56
CA ARG A 249 2.32 -11.95 -7.68
C ARG A 249 3.68 -12.63 -7.79
N ASP A 250 4.58 -12.06 -8.58
CA ASP A 250 5.88 -12.64 -8.83
C ASP A 250 6.75 -12.54 -7.58
N PHE A 251 6.74 -11.40 -6.87
CA PHE A 251 7.39 -11.23 -5.57
C PHE A 251 6.84 -12.19 -4.50
N TYR A 252 5.52 -12.36 -4.40
CA TYR A 252 4.90 -13.32 -3.47
C TYR A 252 5.30 -14.77 -3.80
N THR A 253 5.36 -15.11 -5.09
CA THR A 253 5.78 -16.44 -5.56
C THR A 253 7.27 -16.68 -5.36
N GLU A 254 8.10 -15.67 -5.55
CA GLU A 254 9.53 -15.74 -5.26
C GLU A 254 9.77 -15.92 -3.77
N SER A 255 9.03 -15.21 -2.93
CA SER A 255 9.19 -15.25 -1.47
C SER A 255 8.81 -16.60 -0.88
N TYR A 256 7.63 -17.13 -1.23
CA TYR A 256 7.07 -18.33 -0.60
C TYR A 256 7.14 -19.59 -1.47
N GLY A 257 7.52 -19.47 -2.74
CA GLY A 257 7.61 -20.57 -3.69
C GLY A 257 6.27 -20.94 -4.36
N SER A 258 6.38 -21.54 -5.55
CA SER A 258 5.23 -21.84 -6.41
C SER A 258 4.27 -22.92 -5.86
N SER A 259 4.68 -23.67 -4.84
CA SER A 259 3.84 -24.70 -4.21
C SER A 259 2.67 -24.13 -3.42
N VAL A 260 2.80 -22.91 -2.88
CA VAL A 260 1.72 -22.21 -2.16
C VAL A 260 0.98 -21.18 -3.01
N THR A 261 1.55 -20.80 -4.16
CA THR A 261 0.96 -19.82 -5.09
C THR A 261 0.35 -20.46 -6.35
N GLY A 262 0.72 -21.70 -6.65
CA GLY A 262 0.30 -22.44 -7.84
C GLY A 262 -0.96 -23.27 -7.63
N GLY A 263 -2.08 -22.83 -8.20
CA GLY A 263 -3.29 -23.65 -8.32
C GLY A 263 -3.14 -24.80 -9.32
N SER A 264 -3.66 -25.98 -8.98
CA SER A 264 -3.88 -27.09 -9.90
C SER A 264 -5.04 -26.78 -10.86
N SER A 265 -4.92 -27.20 -12.13
CA SER A 265 -5.85 -26.94 -13.24
C SER A 265 -7.29 -27.42 -13.05
N LEU A 266 -7.63 -28.12 -11.96
CA LEU A 266 -8.95 -28.74 -11.76
C LEU A 266 -9.91 -27.91 -10.89
N ILE A 267 -9.45 -26.83 -10.25
CA ILE A 267 -10.30 -25.87 -9.53
C ILE A 267 -9.83 -24.45 -9.90
N PRO A 268 -10.70 -23.58 -10.46
CA PRO A 268 -10.29 -22.22 -10.85
C PRO A 268 -9.95 -21.37 -9.62
N GLY A 269 -8.80 -20.70 -9.65
CA GLY A 269 -8.39 -19.69 -8.68
C GLY A 269 -6.93 -19.86 -8.27
N LYS A 270 -6.06 -18.93 -8.63
CA LYS A 270 -4.75 -18.75 -7.98
C LYS A 270 -4.93 -17.73 -6.87
N LEU A 271 -4.16 -17.81 -5.79
CA LEU A 271 -4.02 -16.67 -4.89
C LEU A 271 -3.43 -15.53 -5.71
N ASP A 272 -4.26 -14.52 -6.01
CA ASP A 272 -3.86 -13.40 -6.84
C ASP A 272 -3.79 -12.13 -5.99
N ILE A 273 -2.68 -12.01 -5.27
CA ILE A 273 -2.39 -10.84 -4.43
C ILE A 273 -2.29 -9.55 -5.26
N GLY A 274 -1.85 -9.66 -6.52
CA GLY A 274 -1.87 -8.53 -7.46
C GLY A 274 -3.28 -8.03 -7.71
N SER A 275 -4.22 -8.93 -8.04
CA SER A 275 -5.64 -8.57 -8.17
C SER A 275 -6.25 -8.07 -6.85
N ALA A 276 -5.86 -8.64 -5.71
CA ALA A 276 -6.35 -8.15 -4.42
C ALA A 276 -5.97 -6.69 -4.15
N ILE A 277 -4.78 -6.26 -4.57
CA ILE A 277 -4.32 -4.88 -4.43
C ILE A 277 -4.95 -3.97 -5.50
N PHE A 278 -4.93 -4.39 -6.77
CA PHE A 278 -5.14 -3.50 -7.93
C PHE A 278 -6.44 -3.71 -8.72
N ASN A 279 -7.24 -4.74 -8.42
CA ASN A 279 -8.50 -5.01 -9.12
C ASN A 279 -9.70 -4.49 -8.32
N ASP A 280 -10.22 -3.33 -8.72
CA ASP A 280 -11.31 -2.64 -8.01
C ASP A 280 -12.70 -3.27 -8.20
N ILE A 281 -12.89 -4.14 -9.20
CA ILE A 281 -14.21 -4.65 -9.61
C ILE A 281 -14.39 -6.15 -9.34
N ALA A 282 -13.33 -6.96 -9.38
CA ALA A 282 -13.49 -8.42 -9.41
C ALA A 282 -13.87 -9.09 -8.08
N ASP A 283 -13.66 -8.44 -6.93
CA ASP A 283 -13.63 -9.15 -5.64
C ASP A 283 -14.53 -8.56 -4.54
N VAL A 284 -15.54 -7.77 -4.90
CA VAL A 284 -16.56 -7.22 -3.96
C VAL A 284 -17.35 -8.35 -3.24
N LEU A 285 -17.22 -9.60 -3.70
CA LEU A 285 -17.82 -10.80 -3.08
C LEU A 285 -16.78 -11.78 -2.49
N SER A 286 -15.52 -11.37 -2.35
CA SER A 286 -14.48 -12.24 -1.80
C SER A 286 -14.64 -12.41 -0.28
N THR A 287 -14.20 -13.57 0.22
CA THR A 287 -14.21 -13.90 1.64
C THR A 287 -13.45 -12.84 2.45
N PRO A 288 -14.08 -12.18 3.44
CA PRO A 288 -13.37 -11.23 4.29
C PRO A 288 -12.20 -11.92 4.99
N ASN A 289 -11.08 -11.21 5.11
CA ASN A 289 -9.88 -11.64 5.85
C ASN A 289 -8.95 -12.66 5.15
N LEU A 290 -8.77 -12.59 3.84
CA LEU A 290 -7.78 -13.43 3.16
C LEU A 290 -6.34 -13.13 3.60
N TYR A 291 -5.98 -11.85 3.59
CA TYR A 291 -4.68 -11.35 4.02
C TYR A 291 -4.77 -10.83 5.43
N ARG A 292 -3.74 -11.09 6.22
CA ARG A 292 -3.64 -10.55 7.56
C ARG A 292 -2.21 -10.22 7.92
N VAL A 293 -2.00 -9.04 8.48
CA VAL A 293 -0.76 -8.67 9.14
C VAL A 293 -0.95 -8.51 10.65
N GLY A 294 0.12 -8.74 11.40
CA GLY A 294 0.28 -8.24 12.76
C GLY A 294 0.86 -6.83 12.79
N THR A 295 1.17 -6.35 13.99
CA THR A 295 1.79 -5.06 14.25
C THR A 295 3.31 -5.13 14.04
N LEU A 296 4.03 -4.07 14.42
CA LEU A 296 5.49 -4.04 14.42
C LEU A 296 6.06 -4.30 15.83
N TYR A 297 5.24 -4.90 16.70
CA TYR A 297 5.53 -5.25 18.08
C TYR A 297 5.04 -6.68 18.34
N ASP A 298 5.47 -7.28 19.46
CA ASP A 298 5.02 -8.60 19.91
C ASP A 298 3.47 -8.72 19.89
N ASP A 299 2.98 -9.65 19.08
CA ASP A 299 1.56 -9.93 18.92
C ASP A 299 1.14 -11.27 19.53
N ASP A 300 0.06 -11.24 20.31
CA ASP A 300 -0.71 -12.45 20.64
C ASP A 300 -1.85 -12.62 19.63
N PHE A 301 -1.55 -13.34 18.56
CA PHE A 301 -2.37 -13.44 17.37
C PHE A 301 -3.17 -14.75 17.34
N THR A 302 -4.48 -14.72 17.08
CA THR A 302 -5.27 -15.94 16.77
C THR A 302 -5.67 -15.95 15.31
N LEU A 303 -5.38 -17.03 14.58
CA LEU A 303 -5.79 -17.19 13.18
C LEU A 303 -7.31 -17.18 13.05
N ALA A 304 -7.82 -16.48 12.03
CA ALA A 304 -9.24 -16.44 11.70
C ALA A 304 -9.51 -17.31 10.47
N PHE A 305 -10.65 -18.01 10.47
CA PHE A 305 -11.09 -18.75 9.27
C PHE A 305 -11.12 -17.84 8.04
N GLY A 306 -10.58 -18.34 6.93
CA GLY A 306 -10.43 -17.55 5.70
C GLY A 306 -9.06 -16.88 5.56
N ASN A 307 -8.24 -16.79 6.62
CA ASN A 307 -6.85 -16.38 6.48
C ASN A 307 -6.12 -17.37 5.57
N ILE A 308 -5.44 -16.85 4.55
CA ILE A 308 -4.65 -17.62 3.57
C ILE A 308 -3.21 -17.13 3.43
N ALA A 309 -2.95 -15.88 3.80
CA ALA A 309 -1.61 -15.30 3.88
C ALA A 309 -1.54 -14.42 5.12
N VAL A 310 -0.68 -14.82 6.06
CA VAL A 310 -0.47 -14.15 7.34
C VAL A 310 0.99 -13.79 7.47
N ASN A 311 1.29 -12.57 7.87
CA ASN A 311 2.63 -12.13 8.27
C ASN A 311 2.53 -11.34 9.59
N THR A 312 3.10 -11.82 10.69
CA THR A 312 2.91 -11.16 12.00
C THR A 312 3.74 -9.90 12.17
N GLY A 313 4.80 -9.72 11.38
CA GLY A 313 5.50 -8.46 11.27
C GLY A 313 6.80 -8.49 12.03
N SER A 314 6.98 -7.57 12.97
CA SER A 314 8.17 -7.52 13.81
C SER A 314 7.80 -7.75 15.26
N GLY A 315 8.67 -8.39 16.02
CA GLY A 315 8.40 -8.72 17.42
C GLY A 315 8.51 -10.22 17.64
N ASP A 316 8.46 -10.63 18.91
CA ASP A 316 8.40 -12.04 19.27
C ASP A 316 6.93 -12.48 19.30
N ASP A 317 6.40 -12.95 18.17
CA ASP A 317 4.97 -13.16 18.00
C ASP A 317 4.51 -14.56 18.43
N THR A 318 3.26 -14.65 18.91
CA THR A 318 2.59 -15.93 19.20
C THR A 318 1.32 -16.09 18.38
N ILE A 319 1.32 -17.08 17.49
CA ILE A 319 0.22 -17.40 16.57
C ILE A 319 -0.55 -18.61 17.09
N SER A 320 -1.71 -18.38 17.67
CA SER A 320 -2.67 -19.41 18.09
C SER A 320 -3.51 -19.93 16.93
N VAL A 321 -3.47 -21.25 16.73
CA VAL A 321 -4.27 -21.95 15.72
C VAL A 321 -5.58 -22.44 16.33
N PRO A 322 -6.76 -21.99 15.86
CA PRO A 322 -8.02 -22.37 16.49
C PRO A 322 -8.39 -23.83 16.23
N ARG A 323 -9.16 -24.44 17.13
CA ARG A 323 -9.61 -25.84 17.09
C ARG A 323 -10.28 -26.30 15.79
N GLY A 324 -10.79 -25.38 14.97
CA GLY A 324 -11.46 -25.69 13.70
C GLY A 324 -10.57 -25.52 12.45
N TRP A 325 -9.33 -25.07 12.62
CA TRP A 325 -8.39 -24.75 11.54
C TRP A 325 -7.99 -25.92 10.64
N GLN A 326 -8.17 -27.16 11.11
CA GLN A 326 -8.03 -28.39 10.31
C GLN A 326 -8.97 -28.44 9.11
N ASN A 327 -10.03 -27.62 9.09
CA ASN A 327 -10.95 -27.48 7.97
C ASN A 327 -10.74 -26.17 7.19
N ASN A 328 -9.80 -25.32 7.60
CA ASN A 328 -9.41 -24.17 6.80
C ASN A 328 -8.66 -24.69 5.59
N ALA A 329 -9.32 -24.66 4.44
CA ALA A 329 -8.77 -25.18 3.21
C ALA A 329 -7.73 -24.23 2.60
N GLY A 330 -7.65 -22.98 3.07
CA GLY A 330 -7.42 -21.86 2.15
C GLY A 330 -8.34 -21.99 0.91
N ASN A 331 -8.22 -21.12 -0.08
CA ASN A 331 -8.90 -21.45 -1.36
C ASN A 331 -8.15 -22.56 -2.14
N TYR A 332 -6.97 -23.01 -1.65
CA TYR A 332 -5.96 -23.67 -2.49
C TYR A 332 -5.20 -24.84 -1.84
N GLY A 333 -5.66 -25.32 -0.67
CA GLY A 333 -5.00 -26.38 0.08
C GLY A 333 -3.79 -25.94 0.92
N TRP A 334 -3.41 -24.66 0.82
CA TRP A 334 -2.29 -24.06 1.56
C TRP A 334 -2.71 -22.76 2.27
N THR A 335 -2.13 -22.52 3.43
CA THR A 335 -2.07 -21.21 4.08
C THR A 335 -0.61 -20.84 4.32
N VAL A 336 -0.24 -19.61 4.00
CA VAL A 336 1.07 -19.04 4.35
C VAL A 336 0.95 -18.40 5.73
N ILE A 337 1.83 -18.81 6.63
CA ILE A 337 2.02 -18.23 7.96
C ILE A 337 3.49 -17.83 8.06
N ASP A 338 3.72 -16.54 8.15
CA ASP A 338 5.03 -15.92 8.20
C ASP A 338 5.17 -15.18 9.53
N GLY A 339 6.18 -15.52 10.33
CA GLY A 339 6.45 -14.79 11.58
C GLY A 339 7.04 -13.41 11.34
N GLY A 340 7.66 -13.20 10.16
CA GLY A 340 8.41 -11.98 9.91
C GLY A 340 9.73 -11.97 10.68
N SER A 341 10.00 -10.93 11.46
CA SER A 341 11.26 -10.76 12.17
C SER A 341 11.08 -10.84 13.68
N GLY A 342 11.77 -11.78 14.31
CA GLY A 342 11.77 -11.94 15.77
C GLY A 342 11.95 -13.41 16.14
N HIS A 343 11.44 -13.80 17.30
CA HIS A 343 11.35 -15.19 17.74
C HIS A 343 9.88 -15.64 17.81
N ASP A 344 9.40 -16.17 16.69
CA ASP A 344 7.97 -16.40 16.48
C ASP A 344 7.56 -17.83 16.84
N THR A 345 6.38 -17.96 17.43
CA THR A 345 5.81 -19.23 17.88
C THR A 345 4.45 -19.49 17.24
N VAL A 346 4.27 -20.67 16.61
CA VAL A 346 2.94 -21.13 16.17
C VAL A 346 2.43 -22.25 17.08
N ASP A 347 1.22 -22.07 17.65
CA ASP A 347 0.59 -23.01 18.57
C ASP A 347 -0.59 -23.77 17.94
N TYR A 348 -0.34 -25.03 17.59
CA TYR A 348 -1.31 -26.00 17.09
C TYR A 348 -2.01 -26.82 18.18
N SER A 349 -1.70 -26.61 19.46
CA SER A 349 -2.19 -27.46 20.56
C SER A 349 -3.72 -27.52 20.70
N SER A 350 -4.42 -26.53 20.17
CA SER A 350 -5.89 -26.49 20.17
C SER A 350 -6.54 -27.38 19.11
N LEU A 351 -5.79 -27.94 18.15
CA LEU A 351 -6.33 -28.83 17.13
C LEU A 351 -6.87 -30.12 17.74
N SER A 352 -7.94 -30.66 17.14
CA SER A 352 -8.60 -31.88 17.65
C SER A 352 -8.03 -33.20 17.09
N HIS A 353 -6.92 -33.15 16.36
CA HIS A 353 -6.26 -34.31 15.73
C HIS A 353 -4.76 -34.03 15.59
N GLY A 354 -3.96 -35.09 15.48
CA GLY A 354 -2.53 -34.96 15.23
C GLY A 354 -2.20 -34.45 13.82
N VAL A 355 -1.07 -33.78 13.71
CA VAL A 355 -0.52 -33.18 12.49
C VAL A 355 0.77 -33.89 12.06
N ASN A 356 1.22 -33.63 10.84
CA ASN A 356 2.54 -34.04 10.38
C ASN A 356 3.37 -32.80 10.08
N LEU A 357 4.50 -32.64 10.77
CA LEU A 357 5.43 -31.54 10.54
C LEU A 357 6.57 -32.02 9.65
N LYS A 358 6.68 -31.45 8.46
CA LYS A 358 7.80 -31.67 7.55
C LYS A 358 8.60 -30.40 7.38
N PHE A 359 9.86 -30.56 6.98
CA PHE A 359 10.68 -29.43 6.56
C PHE A 359 11.03 -29.59 5.09
N ASP A 360 10.80 -28.55 4.32
CA ASP A 360 11.23 -28.44 2.93
C ASP A 360 11.92 -27.09 2.69
N ALA A 361 12.34 -26.86 1.44
CA ALA A 361 12.87 -25.57 1.03
C ALA A 361 12.16 -25.08 -0.23
N GLN A 362 11.60 -23.88 -0.16
CA GLN A 362 10.81 -23.23 -1.20
C GLN A 362 10.94 -21.70 -1.07
N GLY A 363 10.95 -21.01 -2.20
CA GLY A 363 11.04 -19.55 -2.23
C GLY A 363 12.39 -18.99 -1.74
N SER A 364 12.45 -17.68 -1.52
CA SER A 364 13.67 -16.95 -1.13
C SER A 364 14.00 -17.09 0.36
N TYR A 365 13.01 -17.35 1.22
CA TYR A 365 13.24 -17.60 2.65
C TYR A 365 13.94 -18.93 2.94
N GLY A 366 14.11 -19.78 1.93
CA GLY A 366 14.86 -21.03 2.05
C GLY A 366 14.04 -22.09 2.79
N GLY A 367 14.30 -22.29 4.08
CA GLY A 367 13.72 -23.37 4.88
C GLY A 367 12.30 -23.06 5.37
N ARG A 368 11.40 -24.04 5.24
CA ARG A 368 9.99 -23.91 5.64
C ARG A 368 9.51 -25.11 6.43
N GLY A 369 8.75 -24.86 7.49
CA GLY A 369 7.95 -25.88 8.17
C GLY A 369 6.64 -26.11 7.42
N VAL A 370 6.24 -27.35 7.19
CA VAL A 370 4.98 -27.71 6.53
C VAL A 370 4.15 -28.53 7.48
N ILE A 371 3.03 -27.97 7.93
CA ILE A 371 2.05 -28.67 8.77
C ILE A 371 1.00 -29.28 7.87
N GLU A 372 0.99 -30.60 7.73
CA GLU A 372 -0.08 -31.33 7.05
C GLU A 372 -1.19 -31.69 8.03
N LYS A 373 -2.41 -31.21 7.73
CA LYS A 373 -3.60 -31.37 8.57
C LYS A 373 -4.49 -32.48 8.00
N ASN A 374 -4.87 -33.41 8.85
CA ASN A 374 -5.84 -34.48 8.52
C ASN A 374 -7.27 -33.92 8.54
N GLY A 375 -7.65 -33.15 7.52
CA GLY A 375 -8.99 -32.59 7.36
C GLY A 375 -10.03 -33.58 6.81
N ILE A 376 -11.30 -33.19 6.76
CA ILE A 376 -12.43 -33.98 6.22
C ILE A 376 -12.47 -33.98 4.67
N GLY A 377 -11.44 -33.42 4.01
CA GLY A 377 -11.36 -33.24 2.56
C GLY A 377 -10.55 -34.31 1.82
N LEU A 378 -10.83 -34.51 0.53
CA LEU A 378 -10.04 -35.36 -0.38
C LEU A 378 -8.62 -34.81 -0.65
N TYR A 379 -8.33 -33.59 -0.21
CA TYR A 379 -7.05 -32.89 -0.35
C TYR A 379 -6.51 -32.56 1.05
N GLY A 380 -5.28 -32.95 1.35
CA GLY A 380 -4.64 -32.59 2.62
C GLY A 380 -4.39 -31.09 2.68
N PHE A 381 -4.94 -30.42 3.70
CA PHE A 381 -4.72 -28.99 3.93
C PHE A 381 -3.38 -28.77 4.62
N LYS A 382 -2.66 -27.75 4.19
CA LYS A 382 -1.29 -27.50 4.63
C LYS A 382 -1.12 -26.07 5.09
N ASP A 383 -0.26 -25.88 6.08
CA ASP A 383 0.26 -24.57 6.42
C ASP A 383 1.75 -24.56 6.10
N GLY A 384 2.21 -23.56 5.35
CA GLY A 384 3.62 -23.25 5.17
C GLY A 384 4.03 -22.22 6.20
N LEU A 385 4.92 -22.62 7.10
CA LEU A 385 5.50 -21.82 8.19
C LEU A 385 6.85 -21.26 7.74
N TYR A 386 6.93 -19.94 7.61
CA TYR A 386 8.13 -19.20 7.21
C TYR A 386 8.54 -18.30 8.37
N ASN A 387 9.85 -18.17 8.62
CA ASN A 387 10.37 -17.34 9.70
C ASN A 387 9.67 -17.65 11.04
N ILE A 388 9.62 -18.93 11.42
CA ILE A 388 9.04 -19.41 12.68
C ILE A 388 10.11 -20.20 13.43
N GLU A 389 10.48 -19.74 14.61
CA GLU A 389 11.53 -20.34 15.44
C GLU A 389 10.99 -21.47 16.33
N ALA A 390 9.71 -21.42 16.70
CA ALA A 390 9.08 -22.40 17.57
C ALA A 390 7.70 -22.86 17.06
N VAL A 391 7.47 -24.17 17.15
CA VAL A 391 6.16 -24.76 16.84
C VAL A 391 5.73 -25.62 18.02
N LYS A 392 4.58 -25.29 18.60
CA LYS A 392 3.91 -26.13 19.59
C LYS A 392 2.89 -26.99 18.88
N LEU A 393 3.13 -28.31 18.91
CA LEU A 393 2.28 -29.30 18.27
C LEU A 393 1.11 -29.71 19.18
N THR A 394 0.43 -30.78 18.83
CA THR A 394 -0.80 -31.22 19.49
C THR A 394 -0.52 -32.19 20.62
N ASP A 395 -1.53 -32.48 21.45
CA ASP A 395 -1.48 -33.57 22.44
C ASP A 395 -1.76 -34.95 21.80
N PHE A 396 -1.96 -35.02 20.49
CA PHE A 396 -2.22 -36.25 19.75
C PHE A 396 -0.94 -36.85 19.16
N LYS A 397 -1.08 -37.94 18.40
CA LYS A 397 0.05 -38.55 17.70
C LYS A 397 0.45 -37.69 16.50
N ASP A 398 1.41 -36.79 16.71
CA ASP A 398 2.09 -36.04 15.67
C ASP A 398 3.23 -36.87 15.04
N ASN A 399 3.61 -36.57 13.80
CA ASN A 399 4.76 -37.21 13.12
C ASN A 399 5.70 -36.20 12.50
#